data_AF-A0A1D7XPA3-F1
#
_entry.id   AF-A0A1D7XPA3-F1
#
_cell.length_a   1.000
_cell.length_b   1.000
_cell.length_c   1.000
_cell.angle_alpha   90.00
_cell.angle_beta   90.00
_cell.angle_gamma   90.00
#
_symmetry.space_group_name_H-M   'P 1'
#
loop_
_entity.id
_entity.type
_entity.pdbx_description
1 polymer ?
#
loop_
_entity_poly.entity_id
_entity_poly.type
_entity_poly.pdbx_seq_one_letter_code
_entity_poly.pdbx_strand_id
1 'polypeptide(L)'
;MGERVIGSNSHGFNNENLIVQSLNGQKLKNLNSNLKKFIKDICVDNKISISDNMIVGARIESNNKLKQDFYIILEQKEFGISLKMGTGNSVHQEKIEEFIEWLSKISIEEVTNEIKDCLRFFIWADGSTNGQAPIVKDEDGNIIGRFGSKEFKKFYPEKREKLQKFLEKNVAIILNRAIFQGKNNSKVDYVYHGNPSNGVWISKQEILTFNIQNPKSKDTKNVPTLSVGKLTVQAWNVSLKGNTENKRGQIQFKYSSMIDDFEKLMLMKASNIGTFEGDKEEFNLSKFMNKNKKHKFWKVLSAKCNLEDNKDSYYIVKVEGNKESKLTGKKVKCKTDDFIIKANLSKDYLLQCEYQITEKDLASIVNYDIVENSGISVKRADSQKYTIIKLTNNTFKNAFEKYIDGVEFIIAGLLVYTEKDKLQKNKKILEDLKIEEKDIKLFYSKQYGINDNGILDKEFMSKISKKAKIVVKKIIENNPDLKASLFTGKGWFENPYFIDFIFKNGELTFEIYTDYTISNGSGRSKGIYTIILKPH
;
A
#
# COMPACT_ATOMS: atom_id res chain seq x y z
N MET A 1 -23.84 24.56 4.05
CA MET A 1 -23.42 23.15 4.12
C MET A 1 -23.87 22.60 5.46
N GLY A 2 -24.58 21.47 5.49
CA GLY A 2 -25.09 20.88 6.74
C GLY A 2 -23.96 20.29 7.58
N GLU A 3 -23.96 20.57 8.88
CA GLU A 3 -23.04 19.97 9.84
C GLU A 3 -23.22 18.45 9.89
N ARG A 4 -22.11 17.71 9.82
CA ARG A 4 -22.12 16.26 9.93
C ARG A 4 -22.35 15.83 11.38
N VAL A 5 -23.26 14.87 11.56
CA VAL A 5 -23.38 14.10 12.81
C VAL A 5 -22.14 13.22 12.99
N ILE A 6 -21.35 13.51 14.02
CA ILE A 6 -20.20 12.70 14.43
C ILE A 6 -20.66 11.25 14.67
N GLY A 7 -20.14 10.30 13.89
CA GLY A 7 -20.48 8.87 13.99
C GLY A 7 -21.24 8.26 12.79
N SER A 8 -21.46 9.00 11.70
CA SER A 8 -22.08 8.43 10.48
C SER A 8 -21.16 7.45 9.75
N ASN A 9 -21.67 6.22 9.52
CA ASN A 9 -21.03 5.11 8.79
C ASN A 9 -21.35 5.10 7.27
N SER A 10 -21.99 6.15 6.73
CA SER A 10 -22.38 6.23 5.31
C SER A 10 -21.24 5.93 4.34
N HIS A 11 -20.03 6.31 4.72
CA HIS A 11 -18.83 6.04 3.96
C HIS A 11 -18.53 4.55 3.76
N GLY A 12 -18.65 3.74 4.81
CA GLY A 12 -18.39 2.29 4.74
C GLY A 12 -19.36 1.59 3.79
N PHE A 13 -20.66 1.89 3.92
CA PHE A 13 -21.70 1.32 3.06
C PHE A 13 -21.52 1.70 1.58
N ASN A 14 -21.07 2.91 1.28
CA ASN A 14 -20.76 3.30 -0.09
C ASN A 14 -19.60 2.47 -0.64
N ASN A 15 -18.57 2.20 0.16
CA ASN A 15 -17.43 1.40 -0.27
C ASN A 15 -17.79 -0.07 -0.53
N GLU A 16 -18.69 -0.65 0.27
CA GLU A 16 -19.24 -1.99 0.03
C GLU A 16 -19.86 -2.07 -1.37
N ASN A 17 -20.73 -1.10 -1.70
CA ASN A 17 -21.37 -1.02 -3.01
C ASN A 17 -20.35 -0.83 -4.15
N LEU A 18 -19.35 0.03 -3.97
CA LEU A 18 -18.31 0.26 -4.97
C LEU A 18 -17.50 -1.00 -5.27
N ILE A 19 -17.14 -1.78 -4.24
CA ILE A 19 -16.43 -3.06 -4.43
C ILE A 19 -17.32 -4.05 -5.18
N VAL A 20 -18.57 -4.21 -4.79
CA VAL A 20 -19.51 -5.12 -5.47
C VAL A 20 -19.72 -4.72 -6.92
N GLN A 21 -19.92 -3.43 -7.21
CA GLN A 21 -20.04 -2.93 -8.59
C GLN A 21 -18.78 -3.16 -9.43
N SER A 22 -17.60 -3.04 -8.81
CA SER A 22 -16.32 -3.26 -9.48
C SER A 22 -16.05 -4.73 -9.80
N LEU A 23 -16.72 -5.66 -9.10
CA LEU A 23 -16.53 -7.10 -9.24
C LEU A 23 -17.64 -7.77 -10.06
N ASN A 24 -18.90 -7.45 -9.77
CA ASN A 24 -20.04 -8.22 -10.25
C ASN A 24 -20.17 -8.18 -11.78
N GLY A 25 -20.24 -9.35 -12.40
CA GLY A 25 -20.37 -9.52 -13.85
C GLY A 25 -19.08 -9.21 -14.63
N GLN A 26 -17.99 -8.83 -13.97
CA GLN A 26 -16.74 -8.50 -14.64
C GLN A 26 -15.92 -9.76 -14.94
N LYS A 27 -15.21 -9.74 -16.07
CA LYS A 27 -14.18 -10.75 -16.37
C LYS A 27 -12.93 -10.46 -15.55
N LEU A 28 -12.25 -11.50 -15.08
CA LEU A 28 -11.01 -11.36 -14.29
C LEU A 28 -9.99 -10.43 -14.97
N LYS A 29 -9.80 -10.54 -16.29
CA LYS A 29 -8.86 -9.69 -17.04
C LYS A 29 -9.20 -8.19 -17.00
N ASN A 30 -10.48 -7.84 -16.86
CA ASN A 30 -10.98 -6.46 -16.84
C ASN A 30 -10.88 -5.81 -15.45
N LEU A 31 -10.68 -6.61 -14.39
CA LEU A 31 -10.48 -6.07 -13.06
C LEU A 31 -9.17 -5.28 -12.96
N ASN A 32 -9.17 -4.27 -12.09
CA ASN A 32 -7.94 -3.56 -11.70
C ASN A 32 -6.94 -4.54 -11.04
N SER A 33 -5.67 -4.14 -10.92
CA SER A 33 -4.60 -5.00 -10.40
C SER A 33 -4.89 -5.54 -8.99
N ASN A 34 -5.44 -4.69 -8.12
CA ASN A 34 -5.74 -4.99 -6.74
C ASN A 34 -6.83 -6.07 -6.60
N LEU A 35 -8.02 -5.84 -7.18
CA LEU A 35 -9.13 -6.80 -7.17
C LEU A 35 -8.79 -8.09 -7.92
N LYS A 36 -8.05 -7.98 -9.04
CA LYS A 36 -7.55 -9.16 -9.77
C LYS A 36 -6.67 -10.04 -8.89
N LYS A 37 -5.80 -9.45 -8.07
CA LYS A 37 -4.96 -10.20 -7.12
C LYS A 37 -5.83 -10.81 -6.02
N PHE A 38 -6.80 -10.08 -5.49
CA PHE A 38 -7.71 -10.61 -4.47
C PHE A 38 -8.49 -11.84 -4.95
N ILE A 39 -9.08 -11.77 -6.15
CA ILE A 39 -9.79 -12.91 -6.75
C ILE A 39 -8.85 -14.10 -6.99
N LYS A 40 -7.63 -13.84 -7.48
CA LYS A 40 -6.63 -14.91 -7.66
C LYS A 40 -6.26 -15.60 -6.36
N ASP A 41 -6.10 -14.85 -5.27
CA ASP A 41 -5.80 -15.42 -3.95
C ASP A 41 -6.95 -16.30 -3.46
N ILE A 42 -8.21 -15.85 -3.60
CA ILE A 42 -9.39 -16.69 -3.29
C ILE A 42 -9.37 -17.97 -4.13
N CYS A 43 -9.07 -17.87 -5.43
CA CYS A 43 -9.01 -19.05 -6.29
C CYS A 43 -7.92 -20.04 -5.86
N VAL A 44 -6.73 -19.55 -5.54
CA VAL A 44 -5.60 -20.38 -5.09
C VAL A 44 -5.94 -21.08 -3.78
N ASP A 45 -6.43 -20.34 -2.78
CA ASP A 45 -6.78 -20.88 -1.46
C ASP A 45 -7.86 -21.97 -1.57
N ASN A 46 -8.76 -21.86 -2.55
CA ASN A 46 -9.92 -22.75 -2.72
C ASN A 46 -9.80 -23.72 -3.90
N LYS A 47 -8.61 -23.84 -4.51
CA LYS A 47 -8.32 -24.73 -5.64
C LYS A 47 -9.27 -24.55 -6.83
N ILE A 48 -9.64 -23.31 -7.13
CA ILE A 48 -10.46 -22.92 -8.27
C ILE A 48 -9.55 -22.63 -9.47
N SER A 49 -9.96 -23.09 -10.66
CA SER A 49 -9.19 -22.86 -11.88
C SER A 49 -9.21 -21.38 -12.28
N ILE A 50 -8.04 -20.83 -12.60
CA ILE A 50 -7.90 -19.41 -12.95
C ILE A 50 -7.92 -19.25 -14.47
N SER A 51 -8.86 -18.46 -14.97
CA SER A 51 -8.95 -18.05 -16.37
C SER A 51 -9.20 -16.54 -16.47
N ASP A 52 -8.51 -15.88 -17.39
CA ASP A 52 -8.69 -14.45 -17.67
C ASP A 52 -10.13 -14.09 -18.09
N ASN A 53 -10.88 -15.06 -18.61
CA ASN A 53 -12.26 -14.89 -19.03
C ASN A 53 -13.28 -15.34 -17.98
N MET A 54 -12.87 -15.81 -16.79
CA MET A 54 -13.81 -16.17 -15.73
C MET A 54 -14.60 -14.93 -15.30
N ILE A 55 -15.91 -15.11 -15.09
CA ILE A 55 -16.80 -14.07 -14.61
C ILE A 55 -16.81 -14.11 -13.09
N VAL A 56 -16.62 -12.95 -12.47
CA VAL A 56 -16.73 -12.78 -11.03
C VAL A 56 -18.15 -12.33 -10.69
N GLY A 57 -18.86 -13.11 -9.88
CA GLY A 57 -20.13 -12.66 -9.29
C GLY A 57 -19.87 -11.95 -7.97
N ALA A 58 -20.66 -10.93 -7.64
CA ALA A 58 -20.64 -10.32 -6.32
C ALA A 58 -22.02 -9.76 -5.94
N ARG A 59 -22.35 -9.78 -4.65
CA ARG A 59 -23.60 -9.23 -4.11
C ARG A 59 -23.43 -8.73 -2.68
N ILE A 60 -24.17 -7.70 -2.30
CA ILE A 60 -24.19 -7.16 -0.93
C ILE A 60 -24.90 -8.13 0.03
N GLU A 61 -24.48 -8.15 1.30
CA GLU A 61 -25.25 -8.75 2.39
C GLU A 61 -26.32 -7.76 2.89
N SER A 62 -27.59 -8.10 2.67
CA SER A 62 -28.72 -7.27 3.09
C SER A 62 -28.98 -7.30 4.60
N ASN A 63 -28.53 -8.35 5.30
CA ASN A 63 -28.71 -8.51 6.72
C ASN A 63 -27.57 -7.86 7.52
N ASN A 64 -27.77 -6.62 7.92
CA ASN A 64 -26.83 -5.83 8.73
C ASN A 64 -26.46 -6.41 10.11
N LYS A 65 -27.09 -7.52 10.52
CA LYS A 65 -26.74 -8.26 11.75
C LYS A 65 -25.58 -9.24 11.54
N LEU A 66 -25.26 -9.57 10.29
CA LEU A 66 -24.18 -10.47 9.92
C LEU A 66 -22.86 -9.69 9.77
N LYS A 67 -21.73 -10.40 9.83
CA LYS A 67 -20.39 -9.80 9.78
C LYS A 67 -19.82 -9.70 8.38
N GLN A 68 -20.23 -10.56 7.47
CA GLN A 68 -19.89 -10.40 6.06
C GLN A 68 -20.72 -9.24 5.51
N ASP A 69 -20.08 -8.36 4.78
CA ASP A 69 -20.68 -7.15 4.21
C ASP A 69 -21.07 -7.40 2.74
N PHE A 70 -20.37 -8.32 2.06
CA PHE A 70 -20.72 -8.79 0.72
C PHE A 70 -20.21 -10.21 0.47
N TYR A 71 -20.64 -10.78 -0.66
CA TYR A 71 -20.22 -12.08 -1.14
C TYR A 71 -19.51 -11.97 -2.48
N ILE A 72 -18.50 -12.81 -2.68
CA ILE A 72 -17.89 -13.10 -3.97
C ILE A 72 -18.33 -14.50 -4.39
N ILE A 73 -18.71 -14.64 -5.66
CA ILE A 73 -19.23 -15.88 -6.24
C ILE A 73 -18.31 -16.32 -7.37
N LEU A 74 -17.67 -17.48 -7.20
CA LEU A 74 -16.76 -18.08 -8.18
C LEU A 74 -17.10 -19.57 -8.31
N GLU A 75 -17.30 -20.07 -9.52
CA GLU A 75 -17.70 -21.47 -9.78
C GLU A 75 -18.88 -21.93 -8.90
N GLN A 76 -19.90 -21.09 -8.73
CA GLN A 76 -21.08 -21.33 -7.88
C GLN A 76 -20.80 -21.46 -6.37
N LYS A 77 -19.56 -21.22 -5.92
CA LYS A 77 -19.20 -21.12 -4.50
C LYS A 77 -19.29 -19.68 -4.03
N GLU A 78 -19.94 -19.48 -2.90
CA GLU A 78 -20.03 -18.17 -2.24
C GLU A 78 -19.02 -18.02 -1.10
N PHE A 79 -18.25 -16.94 -1.16
CA PHE A 79 -17.26 -16.53 -0.17
C PHE A 79 -17.72 -15.24 0.50
N GLY A 80 -17.98 -15.29 1.81
CA GLY A 80 -18.40 -14.12 2.58
C GLY A 80 -17.21 -13.25 2.96
N ILE A 81 -17.30 -11.96 2.67
CA ILE A 81 -16.21 -11.00 2.88
C ILE A 81 -16.63 -9.98 3.94
N SER A 82 -15.84 -9.83 4.99
CA SER A 82 -16.00 -8.72 5.94
C SER A 82 -15.10 -7.56 5.50
N LEU A 83 -15.72 -6.47 5.06
CA LEU A 83 -15.08 -5.24 4.66
C LEU A 83 -14.77 -4.37 5.87
N LYS A 84 -13.59 -3.78 5.88
CA LYS A 84 -13.12 -2.83 6.90
C LYS A 84 -12.52 -1.62 6.23
N MET A 85 -12.64 -0.48 6.89
CA MET A 85 -12.08 0.79 6.42
C MET A 85 -11.67 1.67 7.60
N GLY A 86 -10.80 2.63 7.33
CA GLY A 86 -10.34 3.60 8.31
C GLY A 86 -9.44 3.01 9.39
N THR A 87 -9.22 3.77 10.46
CA THR A 87 -8.23 3.43 11.51
C THR A 87 -8.86 2.95 12.82
N GLY A 88 -10.18 2.93 12.91
CA GLY A 88 -10.88 2.53 14.14
C GLY A 88 -10.68 1.05 14.47
N ASN A 89 -10.63 0.19 13.43
CA ASN A 89 -10.37 -1.25 13.47
C ASN A 89 -11.09 -2.00 14.63
N SER A 90 -12.27 -1.54 15.03
CA SER A 90 -13.17 -2.28 15.91
C SER A 90 -13.73 -3.44 15.11
N VAL A 91 -13.47 -4.67 15.57
CA VAL A 91 -13.94 -5.88 14.88
C VAL A 91 -15.21 -6.42 15.51
N HIS A 92 -15.46 -6.09 16.78
CA HIS A 92 -16.65 -6.56 17.50
C HIS A 92 -17.02 -5.70 18.69
N GLN A 93 -18.32 -5.63 18.97
CA GLN A 93 -18.88 -4.96 20.14
C GLN A 93 -20.17 -5.65 20.55
N GLU A 94 -20.36 -5.91 21.85
CA GLU A 94 -21.62 -6.41 22.39
C GLU A 94 -21.81 -6.08 23.87
N LYS A 95 -23.03 -6.26 24.39
CA LYS A 95 -23.29 -6.13 25.82
C LYS A 95 -22.52 -7.21 26.58
N ILE A 96 -22.00 -6.86 27.75
CA ILE A 96 -21.19 -7.80 28.54
C ILE A 96 -21.98 -9.04 28.96
N GLU A 97 -23.27 -8.89 29.28
CA GLU A 97 -24.11 -10.04 29.65
C GLU A 97 -24.34 -10.99 28.48
N GLU A 98 -24.54 -10.48 27.26
CA GLU A 98 -24.68 -11.33 26.07
C GLU A 98 -23.38 -12.10 25.78
N PHE A 99 -22.22 -11.47 26.01
CA PHE A 99 -20.92 -12.14 25.89
C PHE A 99 -20.76 -13.23 26.95
N ILE A 100 -21.12 -12.96 28.21
CA ILE A 100 -21.06 -13.94 29.31
C ILE A 100 -22.02 -15.12 29.08
N GLU A 101 -23.22 -14.84 28.59
CA GLU A 101 -24.20 -15.87 28.23
C GLU A 101 -23.66 -16.75 27.10
N TRP A 102 -23.09 -16.13 26.06
CA TRP A 102 -22.43 -16.87 24.98
C TRP A 102 -21.28 -17.75 25.50
N LEU A 103 -20.41 -17.20 26.35
CA LEU A 103 -19.33 -17.95 27.00
C LEU A 103 -19.85 -19.16 27.80
N SER A 104 -21.03 -19.03 28.43
CA SER A 104 -21.62 -20.10 29.24
C SER A 104 -22.26 -21.22 28.41
N LYS A 105 -22.58 -20.97 27.13
CA LYS A 105 -23.24 -21.92 26.22
C LYS A 105 -22.26 -22.75 25.39
N ILE A 106 -21.01 -22.34 25.30
CA ILE A 106 -19.98 -22.99 24.50
C ILE A 106 -19.11 -23.87 25.40
N SER A 107 -18.59 -24.96 24.83
CA SER A 107 -17.65 -25.86 25.51
C SER A 107 -16.28 -25.19 25.67
N ILE A 108 -16.22 -24.18 26.53
CA ILE A 108 -15.01 -23.51 26.98
C ILE A 108 -14.63 -24.07 28.35
N GLU A 109 -13.35 -24.33 28.56
CA GLU A 109 -12.83 -24.64 29.87
C GLU A 109 -12.95 -23.41 30.81
N GLU A 110 -13.53 -23.63 32.00
CA GLU A 110 -13.43 -22.75 33.18
C GLU A 110 -14.06 -21.34 33.10
N VAL A 111 -15.27 -21.19 32.54
CA VAL A 111 -16.05 -19.93 32.74
C VAL A 111 -16.70 -19.92 34.14
N THR A 112 -15.89 -19.68 35.18
CA THR A 112 -16.37 -19.60 36.57
C THR A 112 -17.14 -18.31 36.82
N ASN A 113 -17.97 -18.27 37.88
CA ASN A 113 -18.66 -17.04 38.31
C ASN A 113 -17.66 -15.91 38.60
N GLU A 114 -16.48 -16.24 39.12
CA GLU A 114 -15.44 -15.25 39.37
C GLU A 114 -14.92 -14.59 38.09
N ILE A 115 -14.74 -15.34 37.00
CA ILE A 115 -14.36 -14.77 35.70
C ILE A 115 -15.47 -13.86 35.18
N LYS A 116 -16.74 -14.28 35.30
CA LYS A 116 -17.90 -13.46 34.91
C LYS A 116 -17.94 -12.14 35.67
N ASP A 117 -17.67 -12.17 36.98
CA ASP A 117 -17.66 -10.96 37.81
C ASP A 117 -16.44 -10.08 37.53
N CYS A 118 -15.27 -10.66 37.25
CA CYS A 118 -14.11 -9.89 36.79
C CYS A 118 -14.40 -9.20 35.45
N LEU A 119 -15.05 -9.88 34.51
CA LEU A 119 -15.46 -9.32 33.22
C LEU A 119 -16.43 -8.15 33.42
N ARG A 120 -17.47 -8.33 34.24
CA ARG A 120 -18.42 -7.26 34.59
C ARG A 120 -17.72 -6.06 35.22
N PHE A 121 -16.89 -6.31 36.22
CA PHE A 121 -16.14 -5.27 36.94
C PHE A 121 -15.26 -4.46 35.99
N PHE A 122 -14.56 -5.13 35.07
CA PHE A 122 -13.72 -4.46 34.08
C PHE A 122 -14.53 -3.65 33.05
N ILE A 123 -15.68 -4.15 32.60
CA ILE A 123 -16.46 -3.51 31.52
C ILE A 123 -17.38 -2.40 32.04
N TRP A 124 -17.96 -2.55 33.23
CA TRP A 124 -18.72 -1.48 33.89
C TRP A 124 -17.81 -0.38 34.42
N ALA A 125 -16.63 -0.77 34.92
CA ALA A 125 -15.55 0.11 35.34
C ALA A 125 -15.96 1.21 36.33
N ASP A 126 -16.86 0.87 37.27
CA ASP A 126 -17.40 1.77 38.29
C ASP A 126 -17.30 1.19 39.71
N GLY A 127 -16.52 0.12 39.88
CA GLY A 127 -16.37 -0.59 41.15
C GLY A 127 -17.46 -1.62 41.44
N SER A 128 -18.49 -1.73 40.59
CA SER A 128 -19.57 -2.71 40.73
C SER A 128 -19.49 -3.83 39.68
N THR A 129 -20.29 -4.87 39.85
CA THR A 129 -20.51 -5.92 38.83
C THR A 129 -21.82 -5.76 38.07
N ASN A 130 -22.67 -4.79 38.44
CA ASN A 130 -24.00 -4.59 37.84
C ASN A 130 -24.15 -3.25 37.11
N GLY A 131 -23.15 -2.38 37.17
CA GLY A 131 -23.16 -1.07 36.50
C GLY A 131 -23.95 0.01 37.24
N GLN A 132 -24.38 -0.26 38.47
CA GLN A 132 -25.31 0.58 39.25
C GLN A 132 -24.60 1.42 40.32
N ALA A 133 -23.28 1.62 40.23
CA ALA A 133 -22.58 2.47 41.18
C ALA A 133 -23.13 3.92 41.17
N PRO A 134 -23.23 4.59 42.34
CA PRO A 134 -23.75 5.95 42.43
C PRO A 134 -23.00 6.94 41.53
N ILE A 135 -23.75 7.89 40.96
CA ILE A 135 -23.18 8.98 40.15
C ILE A 135 -22.90 10.16 41.08
N VAL A 136 -21.71 10.17 41.68
CA VAL A 136 -21.19 11.28 42.48
C VAL A 136 -20.00 11.87 41.74
N LYS A 137 -19.96 13.20 41.56
CA LYS A 137 -18.90 13.88 40.81
C LYS A 137 -17.86 14.52 41.73
N ASP A 138 -16.60 14.52 41.30
CA ASP A 138 -15.53 15.32 41.89
C ASP A 138 -15.56 16.77 41.36
N GLU A 139 -14.64 17.60 41.87
CA GLU A 139 -14.49 19.02 41.50
C GLU A 139 -14.17 19.21 40.00
N ASP A 140 -13.58 18.21 39.35
CA ASP A 140 -13.25 18.20 37.91
C ASP A 140 -14.39 17.66 37.01
N GLY A 141 -15.52 17.27 37.64
CA GLY A 141 -16.71 16.73 37.00
C GLY A 141 -16.61 15.27 36.57
N ASN A 142 -15.60 14.52 37.05
CA ASN A 142 -15.50 13.08 36.86
C ASN A 142 -16.33 12.34 37.90
N ILE A 143 -16.86 11.18 37.54
CA ILE A 143 -17.64 10.34 38.45
C ILE A 143 -16.67 9.54 39.32
N ILE A 144 -16.79 9.74 40.63
CA ILE A 144 -15.99 9.08 41.66
C ILE A 144 -16.17 7.56 41.56
N GLY A 145 -15.08 6.81 41.64
CA GLY A 145 -15.07 5.35 41.57
C GLY A 145 -15.06 4.79 40.14
N ARG A 146 -15.24 5.62 39.11
CA ARG A 146 -15.02 5.17 37.73
C ARG A 146 -13.55 5.15 37.37
N PHE A 147 -13.17 4.17 36.57
CA PHE A 147 -11.77 3.96 36.21
C PHE A 147 -11.62 3.57 34.73
N GLY A 148 -10.47 3.91 34.15
CA GLY A 148 -10.10 3.50 32.81
C GLY A 148 -9.26 2.22 32.82
N SER A 149 -8.83 1.80 31.63
CA SER A 149 -8.01 0.59 31.49
C SER A 149 -6.62 0.71 32.13
N LYS A 150 -6.08 1.93 32.27
CA LYS A 150 -4.78 2.17 32.93
C LYS A 150 -4.90 1.98 34.44
N GLU A 151 -5.93 2.56 35.03
CA GLU A 151 -6.27 2.44 36.44
C GLU A 151 -6.61 0.99 36.78
N PHE A 152 -7.36 0.27 35.93
CA PHE A 152 -7.63 -1.15 36.15
C PHE A 152 -6.36 -1.98 36.23
N LYS A 153 -5.42 -1.74 35.30
CA LYS A 153 -4.11 -2.42 35.28
C LYS A 153 -3.28 -2.13 36.53
N LYS A 154 -3.39 -0.92 37.09
CA LYS A 154 -2.64 -0.46 38.25
C LYS A 154 -3.23 -0.96 39.58
N PHE A 155 -4.54 -0.82 39.76
CA PHE A 155 -5.20 -1.04 41.04
C PHE A 155 -5.81 -2.43 41.21
N TYR A 156 -6.05 -3.16 40.11
CA TYR A 156 -6.63 -4.51 40.15
C TYR A 156 -5.79 -5.54 39.37
N PRO A 157 -4.48 -5.67 39.67
CA PRO A 157 -3.57 -6.53 38.91
C PRO A 157 -3.97 -8.00 38.95
N GLU A 158 -4.51 -8.49 40.08
CA GLU A 158 -4.96 -9.88 40.23
C GLU A 158 -6.16 -10.20 39.33
N LYS A 159 -7.17 -9.32 39.32
CA LYS A 159 -8.34 -9.46 38.42
C LYS A 159 -7.91 -9.42 36.97
N ARG A 160 -6.97 -8.52 36.62
CA ARG A 160 -6.38 -8.44 35.28
C ARG A 160 -5.69 -9.75 34.90
N GLU A 161 -4.83 -10.29 35.76
CA GLU A 161 -4.10 -11.52 35.48
C GLU A 161 -5.06 -12.69 35.24
N LYS A 162 -6.10 -12.80 36.08
CA LYS A 162 -7.14 -13.82 35.95
C LYS A 162 -7.86 -13.75 34.61
N LEU A 163 -8.29 -12.54 34.22
CA LEU A 163 -8.92 -12.31 32.92
C LEU A 163 -7.96 -12.59 31.75
N GLN A 164 -6.70 -12.16 31.85
CA GLN A 164 -5.72 -12.37 30.78
C GLN A 164 -5.46 -13.87 30.55
N LYS A 165 -5.26 -14.65 31.62
CA LYS A 165 -5.10 -16.11 31.54
C LYS A 165 -6.31 -16.79 30.89
N PHE A 166 -7.51 -16.38 31.30
CA PHE A 166 -8.76 -16.88 30.71
C PHE A 166 -8.86 -16.58 29.19
N LEU A 167 -8.53 -15.36 28.77
CA LEU A 167 -8.54 -14.95 27.37
C LEU A 167 -7.50 -15.71 26.53
N GLU A 168 -6.31 -15.95 27.07
CA GLU A 168 -5.24 -16.67 26.39
C GLU A 168 -5.57 -18.15 26.19
N LYS A 169 -6.11 -18.80 27.22
CA LYS A 169 -6.54 -20.20 27.18
C LYS A 169 -7.62 -20.43 26.11
N ASN A 170 -8.49 -19.44 25.91
CA ASN A 170 -9.65 -19.52 25.02
C ASN A 170 -9.50 -18.72 23.71
N VAL A 171 -8.25 -18.40 23.34
CA VAL A 171 -7.93 -17.48 22.24
C VAL A 171 -8.60 -17.82 20.92
N ALA A 172 -8.57 -19.09 20.48
CA ALA A 172 -9.12 -19.49 19.18
C ALA A 172 -10.63 -19.24 19.07
N ILE A 173 -11.38 -19.60 20.13
CA ILE A 173 -12.84 -19.50 20.15
C ILE A 173 -13.27 -18.03 20.23
N ILE A 174 -12.61 -17.24 21.07
CA ILE A 174 -12.92 -15.80 21.22
C ILE A 174 -12.54 -15.03 19.95
N LEU A 175 -11.39 -15.31 19.33
CA LEU A 175 -11.01 -14.71 18.03
C LEU A 175 -12.03 -15.04 16.94
N ASN A 176 -12.47 -16.30 16.87
CA ASN A 176 -13.46 -16.73 15.89
C ASN A 176 -14.79 -15.99 16.07
N ARG A 177 -15.24 -15.82 17.33
CA ARG A 177 -16.42 -15.02 17.67
C ARG A 177 -16.26 -13.54 17.32
N ALA A 178 -15.13 -12.95 17.69
CA ALA A 178 -14.85 -11.54 17.55
C ALA A 178 -14.55 -11.11 16.12
N ILE A 179 -14.00 -11.95 15.26
CA ILE A 179 -13.67 -11.54 13.89
C ILE A 179 -14.70 -12.07 12.89
N PHE A 180 -15.14 -13.33 13.02
CA PHE A 180 -15.83 -14.03 11.93
C PHE A 180 -17.30 -14.33 12.18
N GLN A 181 -17.70 -14.71 13.41
CA GLN A 181 -19.08 -15.15 13.66
C GLN A 181 -20.02 -14.03 14.12
N GLY A 182 -19.56 -13.18 15.04
CA GLY A 182 -20.45 -12.21 15.69
C GLY A 182 -21.61 -12.89 16.42
N LYS A 183 -22.67 -12.13 16.70
CA LYS A 183 -23.83 -12.63 17.46
C LYS A 183 -24.71 -13.59 16.68
N ASN A 184 -24.71 -13.48 15.35
CA ASN A 184 -25.72 -14.07 14.48
C ASN A 184 -25.14 -15.15 13.55
N ASN A 185 -24.09 -15.86 14.01
CA ASN A 185 -23.45 -16.97 13.29
C ASN A 185 -23.08 -16.65 11.83
N SER A 186 -22.37 -15.53 11.65
CA SER A 186 -21.94 -15.02 10.34
C SER A 186 -20.96 -15.96 9.64
N LYS A 187 -20.93 -15.91 8.31
CA LYS A 187 -20.05 -16.71 7.45
C LYS A 187 -19.04 -15.80 6.76
N VAL A 188 -17.99 -15.44 7.49
CA VAL A 188 -16.87 -14.66 6.95
C VAL A 188 -15.72 -15.60 6.60
N ASP A 189 -15.39 -15.67 5.33
CA ASP A 189 -14.28 -16.45 4.77
C ASP A 189 -13.00 -15.60 4.64
N TYR A 190 -13.16 -14.30 4.35
CA TYR A 190 -12.06 -13.34 4.21
C TYR A 190 -12.37 -12.03 4.92
N VAL A 191 -11.33 -11.37 5.41
CA VAL A 191 -11.41 -9.96 5.84
C VAL A 191 -10.65 -9.13 4.82
N TYR A 192 -11.31 -8.12 4.27
CA TYR A 192 -10.73 -7.16 3.34
C TYR A 192 -10.70 -5.79 4.00
N HIS A 193 -9.57 -5.10 3.97
CA HIS A 193 -9.43 -3.73 4.46
C HIS A 193 -8.99 -2.81 3.32
N GLY A 194 -9.78 -1.75 3.05
CA GLY A 194 -9.48 -0.74 2.03
C GLY A 194 -10.63 -0.52 1.06
N ASN A 195 -10.32 -0.13 -0.17
CA ASN A 195 -11.26 0.21 -1.23
C ASN A 195 -10.98 -0.61 -2.51
N PRO A 196 -11.76 -0.48 -3.61
CA PRO A 196 -11.53 -1.25 -4.84
C PRO A 196 -10.12 -1.12 -5.42
N SER A 197 -9.52 0.07 -5.32
CA SER A 197 -8.23 0.39 -5.94
C SER A 197 -7.03 0.01 -5.09
N ASN A 198 -7.18 0.02 -3.76
CA ASN A 198 -6.12 -0.31 -2.81
C ASN A 198 -6.72 -0.99 -1.58
N GLY A 199 -6.36 -2.26 -1.36
CA GLY A 199 -6.72 -2.95 -0.14
C GLY A 199 -5.79 -4.10 0.18
N VAL A 200 -5.91 -4.56 1.43
CA VAL A 200 -5.21 -5.73 1.94
C VAL A 200 -6.24 -6.72 2.46
N TRP A 201 -5.99 -8.00 2.25
CA TRP A 201 -6.93 -9.05 2.63
C TRP A 201 -6.19 -10.29 3.11
N ILE A 202 -6.85 -11.05 3.98
CA ILE A 202 -6.37 -12.34 4.45
C ILE A 202 -7.56 -13.27 4.68
N SER A 203 -7.35 -14.57 4.45
CA SER A 203 -8.35 -15.60 4.75
C SER A 203 -8.57 -15.79 6.25
N LYS A 204 -9.73 -16.33 6.62
CA LYS A 204 -10.08 -16.65 8.01
C LYS A 204 -9.01 -17.50 8.70
N GLN A 205 -8.57 -18.58 8.05
CA GLN A 205 -7.64 -19.54 8.62
C GLN A 205 -6.30 -18.90 8.95
N GLU A 206 -5.82 -18.03 8.06
CA GLU A 206 -4.54 -17.36 8.22
C GLU A 206 -4.58 -16.30 9.31
N ILE A 207 -5.64 -15.48 9.37
CA ILE A 207 -5.80 -14.49 10.44
C ILE A 207 -5.81 -15.19 11.81
N LEU A 208 -6.56 -16.28 11.96
CA LEU A 208 -6.62 -17.04 13.21
C LEU A 208 -5.24 -17.60 13.57
N THR A 209 -4.59 -18.30 12.64
CA THR A 209 -3.26 -18.90 12.85
C THR A 209 -2.25 -17.84 13.28
N PHE A 210 -2.19 -16.72 12.55
CA PHE A 210 -1.26 -15.63 12.81
C PHE A 210 -1.51 -14.96 14.17
N ASN A 211 -2.78 -14.71 14.53
CA ASN A 211 -3.14 -14.09 15.81
C ASN A 211 -2.82 -14.97 17.01
N ILE A 212 -2.98 -16.29 16.88
CA ILE A 212 -2.65 -17.27 17.93
C ILE A 212 -1.14 -17.35 18.12
N GLN A 213 -0.36 -17.38 17.03
CA GLN A 213 1.09 -17.50 17.09
C GLN A 213 1.79 -16.21 17.53
N ASN A 214 1.17 -15.04 17.32
CA ASN A 214 1.78 -13.74 17.58
C ASN A 214 0.94 -12.89 18.55
N PRO A 215 0.67 -13.35 19.79
CA PRO A 215 -0.21 -12.63 20.70
C PRO A 215 0.42 -11.31 21.18
N LYS A 216 -0.43 -10.29 21.34
CA LYS A 216 -0.02 -8.95 21.78
C LYS A 216 0.41 -8.90 23.25
N SER A 217 0.03 -9.87 24.07
CA SER A 217 0.50 -9.99 25.46
C SER A 217 2.02 -10.21 25.56
N LYS A 218 2.68 -10.67 24.49
CA LYS A 218 4.13 -10.85 24.40
C LYS A 218 4.89 -9.59 23.94
N ASP A 219 4.21 -8.52 23.56
CA ASP A 219 4.85 -7.26 23.15
C ASP A 219 5.35 -6.49 24.38
N THR A 220 6.67 -6.41 24.56
CA THR A 220 7.29 -5.74 25.71
C THR A 220 7.22 -4.22 25.68
N LYS A 221 6.94 -3.61 24.52
CA LYS A 221 6.94 -2.15 24.35
C LYS A 221 5.54 -1.54 24.52
N ASN A 222 4.48 -2.28 24.22
CA ASN A 222 3.12 -1.76 24.28
C ASN A 222 2.09 -2.80 24.75
N VAL A 223 2.23 -3.26 25.99
CA VAL A 223 1.36 -4.27 26.61
C VAL A 223 -0.04 -3.70 26.87
N PRO A 224 -1.09 -4.17 26.19
CA PRO A 224 -2.47 -3.75 26.44
C PRO A 224 -2.92 -4.15 27.86
N THR A 225 -3.99 -3.51 28.36
CA THR A 225 -4.58 -3.91 29.65
C THR A 225 -5.05 -5.36 29.60
N LEU A 226 -5.85 -5.71 28.58
CA LEU A 226 -6.25 -7.07 28.26
C LEU A 226 -6.14 -7.31 26.74
N SER A 227 -5.76 -8.52 26.37
CA SER A 227 -5.67 -8.95 24.97
C SER A 227 -6.07 -10.39 24.76
N VAL A 228 -6.51 -10.67 23.53
CA VAL A 228 -6.76 -12.02 23.02
C VAL A 228 -6.17 -12.12 21.62
N GLY A 229 -5.13 -12.95 21.43
CA GLY A 229 -4.31 -12.89 20.23
C GLY A 229 -3.73 -11.47 20.04
N LYS A 230 -3.92 -10.85 18.87
CA LYS A 230 -3.54 -9.44 18.65
C LYS A 230 -4.63 -8.42 18.98
N LEU A 231 -5.81 -8.88 19.41
CA LEU A 231 -6.93 -7.99 19.70
C LEU A 231 -6.75 -7.39 21.10
N THR A 232 -7.09 -6.11 21.23
CA THR A 232 -7.23 -5.45 22.53
C THR A 232 -8.68 -5.58 23.00
N VAL A 233 -8.86 -5.97 24.26
CA VAL A 233 -10.18 -6.08 24.91
C VAL A 233 -10.38 -4.87 25.82
N GLN A 234 -11.48 -4.14 25.65
CA GLN A 234 -11.77 -2.93 26.42
C GLN A 234 -13.27 -2.71 26.59
N ALA A 235 -13.66 -1.90 27.58
CA ALA A 235 -14.99 -1.30 27.62
C ALA A 235 -15.14 -0.34 26.42
N TRP A 236 -16.30 -0.36 25.75
CA TRP A 236 -16.56 0.58 24.65
C TRP A 236 -16.47 2.03 25.13
N ASN A 237 -17.09 2.32 26.28
CA ASN A 237 -16.98 3.59 26.97
C ASN A 237 -17.33 3.40 28.45
N VAL A 238 -16.51 3.94 29.34
CA VAL A 238 -16.75 3.92 30.79
C VAL A 238 -17.52 5.17 31.27
N SER A 239 -17.65 6.18 30.38
CA SER A 239 -18.37 7.43 30.62
C SER A 239 -17.86 8.18 31.85
N LEU A 240 -16.57 8.50 31.91
CA LEU A 240 -15.94 9.12 33.10
C LEU A 240 -16.68 10.36 33.62
N LYS A 241 -17.30 11.18 32.74
CA LYS A 241 -18.02 12.41 33.11
C LYS A 241 -19.55 12.27 33.18
N GLY A 242 -20.09 11.12 32.79
CA GLY A 242 -21.54 10.87 32.76
C GLY A 242 -22.24 11.19 31.43
N ASN A 243 -21.54 11.73 30.44
CA ASN A 243 -22.18 12.25 29.22
C ASN A 243 -22.53 11.17 28.18
N THR A 244 -22.16 9.91 28.45
CA THR A 244 -22.27 8.79 27.48
C THR A 244 -22.72 7.49 28.15
N GLU A 245 -23.60 7.56 29.15
CA GLU A 245 -24.02 6.38 29.95
C GLU A 245 -24.57 5.23 29.11
N ASN A 246 -25.32 5.55 28.05
CA ASN A 246 -25.90 4.56 27.14
C ASN A 246 -24.85 3.70 26.40
N LYS A 247 -23.57 4.08 26.47
CA LYS A 247 -22.44 3.38 25.86
C LYS A 247 -21.70 2.44 26.83
N ARG A 248 -22.06 2.45 28.12
CA ARG A 248 -21.46 1.57 29.15
C ARG A 248 -21.95 0.13 29.03
N GLY A 249 -21.27 -0.79 29.72
CA GLY A 249 -21.66 -2.20 29.79
C GLY A 249 -21.43 -2.97 28.48
N GLN A 250 -20.63 -2.41 27.57
CA GLN A 250 -20.32 -3.04 26.29
C GLN A 250 -18.83 -3.42 26.22
N ILE A 251 -18.58 -4.70 25.94
CA ILE A 251 -17.24 -5.19 25.62
C ILE A 251 -16.94 -4.91 24.15
N GLN A 252 -15.72 -4.43 23.88
CA GLN A 252 -15.24 -4.10 22.55
C GLN A 252 -13.90 -4.75 22.28
N PHE A 253 -13.77 -5.32 21.07
CA PHE A 253 -12.53 -5.90 20.56
C PHE A 253 -12.00 -5.05 19.41
N LYS A 254 -10.74 -4.62 19.51
CA LYS A 254 -10.06 -3.85 18.45
C LYS A 254 -8.83 -4.57 17.93
N TYR A 255 -8.66 -4.54 16.61
CA TYR A 255 -7.48 -5.08 15.95
C TYR A 255 -6.66 -3.94 15.31
N SER A 256 -5.95 -3.18 16.16
CA SER A 256 -5.25 -1.96 15.74
C SER A 256 -4.22 -2.18 14.64
N SER A 257 -3.51 -3.32 14.65
CA SER A 257 -2.46 -3.68 13.68
C SER A 257 -2.96 -4.46 12.46
N MET A 258 -4.28 -4.52 12.21
CA MET A 258 -4.87 -5.33 11.14
C MET A 258 -4.22 -5.09 9.78
N ILE A 259 -4.07 -3.82 9.38
CA ILE A 259 -3.50 -3.44 8.08
C ILE A 259 -2.05 -3.93 7.99
N ASP A 260 -1.19 -3.52 8.94
CA ASP A 260 0.23 -3.91 8.97
C ASP A 260 0.43 -5.44 8.96
N ASP A 261 -0.42 -6.16 9.71
CA ASP A 261 -0.37 -7.61 9.78
C ASP A 261 -0.79 -8.25 8.45
N PHE A 262 -1.85 -7.75 7.80
CA PHE A 262 -2.31 -8.25 6.51
C PHE A 262 -1.28 -7.99 5.42
N GLU A 263 -0.69 -6.80 5.42
CA GLU A 263 0.38 -6.44 4.50
C GLU A 263 1.59 -7.36 4.66
N LYS A 264 2.02 -7.61 5.91
CA LYS A 264 3.13 -8.54 6.19
C LYS A 264 2.84 -9.94 5.66
N LEU A 265 1.63 -10.46 5.87
CA LEU A 265 1.24 -11.79 5.40
C LEU A 265 1.12 -11.85 3.88
N MET A 266 0.53 -10.84 3.24
CA MET A 266 0.46 -10.75 1.78
C MET A 266 1.86 -10.62 1.14
N LEU A 267 2.78 -9.91 1.78
CA LEU A 267 4.19 -9.82 1.36
C LEU A 267 4.88 -11.17 1.38
N MET A 268 4.68 -11.97 2.43
CA MET A 268 5.24 -13.32 2.53
C MET A 268 4.76 -14.24 1.40
N LYS A 269 3.60 -13.99 0.81
CA LYS A 269 3.05 -14.72 -0.35
C LYS A 269 3.49 -14.16 -1.71
N ALA A 270 4.01 -12.92 -1.77
CA ALA A 270 4.25 -12.24 -3.03
C ALA A 270 5.47 -12.81 -3.76
N SER A 271 5.28 -13.26 -5.01
CA SER A 271 6.38 -13.74 -5.87
C SER A 271 7.31 -12.61 -6.37
N ASN A 272 6.83 -11.36 -6.36
CA ASN A 272 7.61 -10.17 -6.71
C ASN A 272 7.40 -9.05 -5.67
N ILE A 273 8.16 -9.15 -4.58
CA ILE A 273 8.13 -8.24 -3.42
C ILE A 273 8.28 -6.78 -3.86
N GLY A 274 9.19 -6.50 -4.81
CA GLY A 274 9.54 -5.13 -5.15
C GLY A 274 8.48 -4.33 -5.91
N THR A 275 7.59 -5.00 -6.65
CA THR A 275 6.45 -4.31 -7.30
C THR A 275 5.34 -4.03 -6.29
N PHE A 276 5.05 -4.98 -5.40
CA PHE A 276 4.05 -4.82 -4.36
C PHE A 276 4.41 -3.69 -3.37
N GLU A 277 5.67 -3.61 -2.95
CA GLU A 277 6.14 -2.54 -2.06
C GLU A 277 6.19 -1.18 -2.76
N GLY A 278 6.57 -1.14 -4.04
CA GLY A 278 6.59 0.09 -4.84
C GLY A 278 5.20 0.70 -5.00
N ASP A 279 4.24 -0.09 -5.50
CA ASP A 279 2.85 0.35 -5.68
C ASP A 279 2.26 0.85 -4.35
N LYS A 280 2.56 0.15 -3.25
CA LYS A 280 2.06 0.51 -1.92
C LYS A 280 2.67 1.81 -1.38
N GLU A 281 3.98 2.04 -1.55
CA GLU A 281 4.63 3.29 -1.16
C GLU A 281 4.06 4.49 -1.94
N GLU A 282 3.81 4.32 -3.25
CA GLU A 282 3.11 5.33 -4.07
C GLU A 282 1.71 5.62 -3.51
N PHE A 283 0.90 4.59 -3.25
CA PHE A 283 -0.43 4.77 -2.68
C PHE A 283 -0.40 5.38 -1.27
N ASN A 284 0.64 5.08 -0.49
CA ASN A 284 0.81 5.60 0.86
C ASN A 284 1.14 7.09 0.86
N LEU A 285 1.88 7.63 -0.11
CA LEU A 285 2.25 9.05 -0.09
C LEU A 285 1.01 9.95 -0.22
N SER A 286 0.16 9.71 -1.23
CA SER A 286 -1.11 10.45 -1.40
C SER A 286 -1.96 10.37 -0.14
N LYS A 287 -2.24 9.15 0.35
CA LYS A 287 -3.05 8.89 1.55
C LYS A 287 -2.50 9.60 2.79
N PHE A 288 -1.21 9.44 3.06
CA PHE A 288 -0.54 10.00 4.24
C PHE A 288 -0.55 11.52 4.23
N MET A 289 -0.17 12.11 3.10
CA MET A 289 -0.06 13.57 2.96
C MET A 289 -1.43 14.25 2.99
N ASN A 290 -2.44 13.64 2.36
CA ASN A 290 -3.80 14.17 2.40
C ASN A 290 -4.45 14.05 3.77
N LYS A 291 -4.10 13.02 4.55
CA LYS A 291 -4.59 12.87 5.93
C LYS A 291 -3.85 13.78 6.92
N ASN A 292 -2.55 14.00 6.73
CA ASN A 292 -1.71 14.79 7.63
C ASN A 292 -1.18 16.07 6.96
N LYS A 293 -2.04 17.09 6.89
CA LYS A 293 -1.68 18.42 6.35
C LYS A 293 -0.59 19.15 7.14
N LYS A 294 -0.24 18.68 8.34
CA LYS A 294 0.82 19.22 9.19
C LYS A 294 2.17 18.53 8.99
N HIS A 295 2.26 17.52 8.13
CA HIS A 295 3.51 16.79 7.92
C HIS A 295 4.63 17.70 7.41
N LYS A 296 5.89 17.40 7.78
CA LYS A 296 7.07 18.21 7.41
C LYS A 296 7.23 18.40 5.90
N PHE A 297 6.82 17.42 5.10
CA PHE A 297 6.89 17.50 3.63
C PHE A 297 6.00 18.59 3.04
N TRP A 298 4.87 18.93 3.67
CA TRP A 298 4.07 20.06 3.21
C TRP A 298 4.83 21.37 3.31
N LYS A 299 5.76 21.52 4.26
CA LYS A 299 6.63 22.71 4.33
C LYS A 299 7.59 22.76 3.12
N VAL A 300 8.18 21.62 2.76
CA VAL A 300 9.06 21.51 1.58
C VAL A 300 8.30 21.84 0.31
N LEU A 301 7.11 21.26 0.13
CA LEU A 301 6.25 21.51 -1.03
C LEU A 301 5.76 22.96 -1.08
N SER A 302 5.33 23.53 0.06
CA SER A 302 4.86 24.93 0.10
C SER A 302 5.94 25.90 -0.34
N ALA A 303 7.17 25.70 0.14
CA ALA A 303 8.31 26.56 -0.19
C ALA A 303 8.76 26.46 -1.64
N LYS A 304 8.53 25.32 -2.31
CA LYS A 304 9.01 25.07 -3.68
C LYS A 304 7.93 25.23 -4.75
N CYS A 305 6.69 24.94 -4.42
CA CYS A 305 5.54 25.07 -5.33
C CYS A 305 4.74 26.37 -5.09
N ASN A 306 5.22 27.27 -4.23
CA ASN A 306 4.54 28.53 -3.87
C ASN A 306 3.07 28.30 -3.45
N LEU A 307 2.86 27.30 -2.59
CA LEU A 307 1.51 27.01 -2.09
C LEU A 307 1.08 28.10 -1.11
N GLU A 308 -0.18 28.50 -1.16
CA GLU A 308 -0.78 29.43 -0.20
C GLU A 308 -0.76 28.83 1.22
N ASP A 309 -0.82 29.70 2.23
CA ASP A 309 -0.76 29.30 3.64
C ASP A 309 -1.83 28.26 4.03
N ASN A 310 -2.97 28.28 3.35
CA ASN A 310 -4.04 27.31 3.56
C ASN A 310 -3.77 25.97 2.87
N LYS A 311 -2.96 25.14 3.54
CA LYS A 311 -2.64 23.76 3.12
C LYS A 311 -3.84 22.83 3.02
N ASP A 312 -4.97 23.17 3.67
CA ASP A 312 -6.15 22.29 3.67
C ASP A 312 -6.79 22.19 2.28
N SER A 313 -6.55 23.16 1.40
CA SER A 313 -7.03 23.17 0.02
C SER A 313 -6.11 22.47 -0.99
N TYR A 314 -4.95 21.96 -0.57
CA TYR A 314 -3.99 21.30 -1.47
C TYR A 314 -3.95 19.81 -1.24
N TYR A 315 -4.00 19.00 -2.30
CA TYR A 315 -4.05 17.54 -2.20
C TYR A 315 -3.05 16.86 -3.13
N ILE A 316 -2.45 15.78 -2.65
CA ILE A 316 -1.59 14.92 -3.46
C ILE A 316 -2.46 13.90 -4.21
N VAL A 317 -2.29 13.84 -5.52
CA VAL A 317 -3.01 12.99 -6.46
C VAL A 317 -2.06 11.99 -7.09
N LYS A 318 -2.39 10.70 -6.98
CA LYS A 318 -1.64 9.63 -7.63
C LYS A 318 -1.90 9.63 -9.13
N VAL A 319 -0.81 9.59 -9.90
CA VAL A 319 -0.85 9.42 -11.36
C VAL A 319 -1.30 8.02 -11.72
N GLU A 320 -2.16 7.93 -12.74
CA GLU A 320 -2.63 6.70 -13.33
C GLU A 320 -2.42 6.63 -14.84
N GLY A 321 -2.18 5.41 -15.32
CA GLY A 321 -2.10 5.11 -16.74
C GLY A 321 -0.84 5.64 -17.42
N ASN A 322 -0.88 5.63 -18.76
CA ASN A 322 0.22 6.09 -19.60
C ASN A 322 -0.03 7.53 -20.07
N LYS A 323 1.03 8.33 -20.11
CA LYS A 323 1.04 9.72 -20.59
C LYS A 323 1.76 9.82 -21.92
N GLU A 324 1.35 10.81 -22.71
CA GLU A 324 1.97 11.07 -24.00
C GLU A 324 3.43 11.54 -23.81
N SER A 325 4.34 10.91 -24.54
CA SER A 325 5.76 11.24 -24.52
C SER A 325 6.19 11.91 -25.81
N LYS A 326 6.66 13.15 -25.73
CA LYS A 326 7.21 13.91 -26.87
C LYS A 326 8.41 13.23 -27.53
N LEU A 327 9.16 12.42 -26.78
CA LEU A 327 10.29 11.64 -27.30
C LEU A 327 9.86 10.55 -28.30
N THR A 328 8.69 9.94 -28.07
CA THR A 328 8.25 8.75 -28.82
C THR A 328 6.98 8.96 -29.62
N GLY A 329 6.22 10.03 -29.36
CA GLY A 329 4.87 10.24 -29.89
C GLY A 329 3.85 9.21 -29.42
N LYS A 330 4.13 8.49 -28.32
CA LYS A 330 3.29 7.39 -27.81
C LYS A 330 2.93 7.59 -26.34
N LYS A 331 1.82 6.97 -25.92
CA LYS A 331 1.44 6.89 -24.50
C LYS A 331 2.30 5.83 -23.78
N VAL A 332 3.14 6.28 -22.86
CA VAL A 332 4.03 5.45 -22.03
C VAL A 332 3.93 5.85 -20.56
N LYS A 333 4.48 5.07 -19.63
CA LYS A 333 4.56 5.48 -18.23
C LYS A 333 5.42 6.75 -18.11
N CYS A 334 4.90 7.77 -17.43
CA CYS A 334 5.63 8.99 -17.13
C CYS A 334 6.60 8.78 -15.96
N LYS A 335 7.30 9.85 -15.57
CA LYS A 335 8.28 9.82 -14.47
C LYS A 335 7.67 10.20 -13.12
N THR A 336 6.57 10.93 -13.13
CA THR A 336 5.81 11.32 -11.94
C THR A 336 4.89 10.20 -11.50
N ASP A 337 4.88 9.94 -10.19
CA ASP A 337 4.02 8.98 -9.51
C ASP A 337 2.87 9.70 -8.78
N ASP A 338 3.11 10.90 -8.25
CA ASP A 338 2.13 11.77 -7.60
C ASP A 338 2.32 13.24 -7.99
N PHE A 339 1.26 14.06 -7.96
CA PHE A 339 1.35 15.52 -8.13
C PHE A 339 0.37 16.24 -7.21
N ILE A 340 0.39 17.58 -7.18
CA ILE A 340 -0.48 18.38 -6.30
C ILE A 340 -1.60 19.04 -7.10
N ILE A 341 -2.80 19.05 -6.53
CA ILE A 341 -3.91 19.90 -6.98
C ILE A 341 -4.31 20.86 -5.85
N LYS A 342 -4.89 22.00 -6.22
CA LYS A 342 -5.69 22.85 -5.34
C LYS A 342 -7.17 22.55 -5.60
N ALA A 343 -7.93 22.20 -4.57
CA ALA A 343 -9.36 21.91 -4.69
C ALA A 343 -10.08 22.21 -3.37
N ASN A 344 -11.41 22.33 -3.42
CA ASN A 344 -12.24 22.38 -2.22
C ASN A 344 -12.94 21.02 -2.04
N LEU A 345 -12.32 20.12 -1.28
CA LEU A 345 -12.83 18.78 -1.05
C LEU A 345 -13.46 18.65 0.33
N SER A 346 -14.66 18.07 0.38
CA SER A 346 -15.30 17.79 1.65
C SER A 346 -14.56 16.68 2.41
N LYS A 347 -14.62 16.72 3.74
CA LYS A 347 -14.09 15.65 4.59
C LYS A 347 -14.75 14.30 4.30
N ASP A 348 -16.01 14.31 3.88
CA ASP A 348 -16.74 13.08 3.54
C ASP A 348 -16.21 12.45 2.26
N TYR A 349 -15.89 13.25 1.25
CA TYR A 349 -15.21 12.79 0.05
C TYR A 349 -13.81 12.21 0.37
N LEU A 350 -13.03 12.91 1.21
CA LEU A 350 -11.72 12.41 1.63
C LEU A 350 -11.84 11.09 2.40
N LEU A 351 -12.86 10.93 3.22
CA LEU A 351 -13.10 9.63 3.85
C LEU A 351 -13.48 8.58 2.80
N GLN A 352 -14.37 8.91 1.84
CA GLN A 352 -14.74 8.12 0.65
C GLN A 352 -13.57 7.44 -0.03
N CYS A 353 -12.55 8.20 -0.38
CA CYS A 353 -11.35 7.68 -1.01
C CYS A 353 -10.26 7.23 -0.02
N GLU A 354 -10.54 7.17 1.29
CA GLU A 354 -9.56 6.95 2.36
C GLU A 354 -8.35 7.90 2.31
N TYR A 355 -8.58 9.15 1.92
CA TYR A 355 -7.60 10.21 1.69
C TYR A 355 -6.66 9.93 0.52
N GLN A 356 -6.92 8.87 -0.26
CA GLN A 356 -6.12 8.48 -1.40
C GLN A 356 -6.80 8.96 -2.68
N ILE A 357 -6.33 10.07 -3.23
CA ILE A 357 -6.89 10.65 -4.45
C ILE A 357 -6.04 10.20 -5.63
N THR A 358 -6.68 9.76 -6.70
CA THR A 358 -6.07 9.31 -7.96
C THR A 358 -6.57 10.16 -9.12
N GLU A 359 -5.91 10.10 -10.27
CA GLU A 359 -6.37 10.82 -11.47
C GLU A 359 -7.77 10.44 -11.95
N LYS A 360 -8.23 9.20 -11.70
CA LYS A 360 -9.63 8.82 -12.01
C LYS A 360 -10.62 9.61 -11.19
N ASP A 361 -10.27 9.93 -9.95
CA ASP A 361 -11.15 10.64 -9.05
C ASP A 361 -11.35 12.11 -9.48
N LEU A 362 -10.41 12.67 -10.24
CA LEU A 362 -10.50 14.03 -10.78
C LEU A 362 -11.74 14.23 -11.66
N ALA A 363 -12.21 13.20 -12.34
CA ALA A 363 -13.44 13.27 -13.14
C ALA A 363 -14.69 13.58 -12.30
N SER A 364 -14.64 13.32 -10.99
CA SER A 364 -15.73 13.60 -10.03
C SER A 364 -15.55 14.92 -9.27
N ILE A 365 -14.40 15.59 -9.42
CA ILE A 365 -14.09 16.85 -8.73
C ILE A 365 -14.43 18.01 -9.66
N VAL A 366 -15.45 18.79 -9.30
CA VAL A 366 -16.01 19.85 -10.15
C VAL A 366 -14.98 20.93 -10.47
N ASN A 367 -14.24 21.41 -9.47
CA ASN A 367 -13.25 22.47 -9.62
C ASN A 367 -11.95 22.07 -8.92
N TYR A 368 -10.87 21.98 -9.71
CA TYR A 368 -9.51 21.84 -9.20
C TYR A 368 -8.52 22.49 -10.15
N ASP A 369 -7.42 22.98 -9.59
CA ASP A 369 -6.28 23.49 -10.33
C ASP A 369 -5.09 22.56 -10.12
N ILE A 370 -4.43 22.16 -11.20
CA ILE A 370 -3.16 21.43 -11.09
C ILE A 370 -2.09 22.42 -10.65
N VAL A 371 -1.39 22.11 -9.56
CA VAL A 371 -0.23 22.89 -9.14
C VAL A 371 0.94 22.51 -10.04
N GLU A 372 1.43 23.48 -10.79
CA GLU A 372 2.57 23.27 -11.66
C GLU A 372 3.86 22.95 -10.89
N ASN A 373 4.75 22.18 -11.53
CA ASN A 373 6.06 21.81 -10.99
C ASN A 373 5.95 21.08 -9.64
N SER A 374 4.92 20.24 -9.52
CA SER A 374 4.61 19.49 -8.31
C SER A 374 4.83 17.99 -8.48
N GLY A 375 5.45 17.55 -9.58
CA GLY A 375 5.61 16.14 -9.87
C GLY A 375 6.55 15.46 -8.89
N ILE A 376 6.06 14.45 -8.18
CA ILE A 376 6.79 13.65 -7.21
C ILE A 376 7.02 12.27 -7.80
N SER A 377 8.27 11.80 -7.80
CA SER A 377 8.54 10.38 -8.00
C SER A 377 8.82 9.68 -6.67
N VAL A 378 8.14 8.58 -6.45
CA VAL A 378 8.18 7.80 -5.22
C VAL A 378 9.11 6.62 -5.38
N LYS A 379 10.11 6.52 -4.49
CA LYS A 379 11.04 5.40 -4.41
C LYS A 379 10.78 4.64 -3.12
N ARG A 380 10.96 3.31 -3.17
CA ARG A 380 10.89 2.48 -1.97
C ARG A 380 11.92 2.92 -0.93
N ALA A 381 11.55 2.87 0.34
CA ALA A 381 12.36 3.32 1.46
C ALA A 381 13.74 2.62 1.58
N ASP A 382 13.87 1.41 1.02
CA ASP A 382 15.09 0.61 1.03
C ASP A 382 15.87 0.66 -0.31
N SER A 383 15.38 1.39 -1.32
CA SER A 383 15.94 1.34 -2.66
C SER A 383 17.15 2.25 -2.82
N GLN A 384 18.33 1.71 -2.52
CA GLN A 384 19.62 2.34 -2.86
C GLN A 384 19.95 2.23 -4.36
N LYS A 385 19.24 1.39 -5.12
CA LYS A 385 19.54 1.04 -6.52
C LYS A 385 18.33 1.19 -7.44
N TYR A 386 17.53 2.23 -7.24
CA TYR A 386 16.41 2.51 -8.13
C TYR A 386 16.89 2.79 -9.56
N THR A 387 15.98 2.74 -10.52
CA THR A 387 16.30 3.09 -11.90
C THR A 387 15.95 4.55 -12.15
N ILE A 388 16.92 5.36 -12.59
CA ILE A 388 16.67 6.75 -13.02
C ILE A 388 15.89 6.71 -14.33
N ILE A 389 16.38 5.94 -15.30
CA ILE A 389 15.67 5.69 -16.55
C ILE A 389 16.07 4.36 -17.17
N LYS A 390 15.12 3.75 -17.89
CA LYS A 390 15.31 2.56 -18.71
C LYS A 390 14.90 2.87 -20.15
N LEU A 391 15.83 2.75 -21.07
CA LEU A 391 15.66 3.04 -22.49
C LEU A 391 15.72 1.73 -23.28
N THR A 392 14.73 1.49 -24.12
CA THR A 392 14.82 0.53 -25.25
C THR A 392 15.73 1.10 -26.34
N ASN A 393 16.14 0.26 -27.29
CA ASN A 393 16.97 0.68 -28.43
C ASN A 393 16.35 1.90 -29.16
N ASN A 394 15.03 1.87 -29.41
CA ASN A 394 14.34 2.95 -30.10
C ASN A 394 14.33 4.25 -29.27
N THR A 395 13.98 4.16 -27.98
CA THR A 395 14.00 5.36 -27.11
C THR A 395 15.40 5.92 -26.90
N PHE A 396 16.43 5.05 -26.88
CA PHE A 396 17.82 5.49 -26.82
C PHE A 396 18.20 6.22 -28.10
N LYS A 397 17.89 5.64 -29.27
CA LYS A 397 18.14 6.27 -30.56
C LYS A 397 17.49 7.66 -30.63
N ASN A 398 16.19 7.77 -30.37
CA ASN A 398 15.48 9.06 -30.38
C ASN A 398 16.09 10.10 -29.42
N ALA A 399 16.64 9.67 -28.28
CA ALA A 399 17.22 10.57 -27.29
C ALA A 399 18.64 11.02 -27.65
N PHE A 400 19.41 10.19 -28.36
CA PHE A 400 20.85 10.39 -28.55
C PHE A 400 21.28 10.64 -30.01
N GLU A 401 20.44 10.36 -31.01
CA GLU A 401 20.83 10.46 -32.43
C GLU A 401 21.22 11.88 -32.87
N LYS A 402 20.71 12.92 -32.20
CA LYS A 402 21.09 14.31 -32.45
C LYS A 402 22.49 14.67 -31.92
N TYR A 403 23.07 13.82 -31.08
CA TYR A 403 24.32 14.07 -30.37
C TYR A 403 25.41 13.04 -30.69
N ILE A 404 25.06 11.93 -31.35
CA ILE A 404 25.95 10.80 -31.61
C ILE A 404 25.79 10.35 -33.06
N ASP A 405 26.87 10.51 -33.82
CA ASP A 405 27.01 9.83 -35.11
C ASP A 405 27.23 8.33 -34.88
N GLY A 406 26.45 7.49 -35.57
CA GLY A 406 26.52 6.03 -35.40
C GLY A 406 25.99 5.53 -34.06
N VAL A 407 24.87 6.10 -33.59
CA VAL A 407 24.22 5.77 -32.31
C VAL A 407 23.94 4.27 -32.15
N GLU A 408 23.64 3.55 -33.23
CA GLU A 408 23.46 2.09 -33.26
C GLU A 408 24.71 1.32 -32.80
N PHE A 409 25.91 1.78 -33.17
CA PHE A 409 27.16 1.17 -32.75
C PHE A 409 27.45 1.45 -31.27
N ILE A 410 27.07 2.63 -30.77
CA ILE A 410 27.13 2.94 -29.34
C ILE A 410 26.15 2.06 -28.55
N ILE A 411 24.92 1.87 -29.05
CA ILE A 411 23.94 0.94 -28.45
C ILE A 411 24.53 -0.47 -28.37
N ALA A 412 25.12 -0.97 -29.46
CA ALA A 412 25.77 -2.27 -29.48
C ALA A 412 26.89 -2.35 -28.43
N GLY A 413 27.79 -1.36 -28.37
CA GLY A 413 28.86 -1.32 -27.39
C GLY A 413 28.38 -1.27 -25.94
N LEU A 414 27.23 -0.64 -25.68
CA LEU A 414 26.60 -0.67 -24.35
C LEU A 414 26.00 -2.04 -24.00
N LEU A 415 25.57 -2.82 -24.99
CA LEU A 415 24.83 -4.08 -24.79
C LEU A 415 25.73 -5.32 -24.76
N VAL A 416 26.91 -5.30 -25.38
CA VAL A 416 27.80 -6.47 -25.43
C VAL A 416 28.18 -7.00 -24.04
N TYR A 417 28.37 -8.31 -23.97
CA TYR A 417 28.99 -9.00 -22.85
C TYR A 417 30.50 -8.84 -22.90
N THR A 418 31.12 -8.72 -21.73
CA THR A 418 32.58 -8.60 -21.56
C THR A 418 33.15 -9.78 -20.76
N GLU A 419 32.29 -10.65 -20.22
CA GLU A 419 32.70 -11.87 -19.51
C GLU A 419 33.02 -13.00 -20.52
N LYS A 420 34.15 -13.70 -20.33
CA LYS A 420 34.67 -14.70 -21.29
C LYS A 420 33.63 -15.77 -21.64
N ASP A 421 32.88 -16.25 -20.65
CA ASP A 421 31.84 -17.28 -20.77
C ASP A 421 30.59 -16.82 -21.54
N LYS A 422 30.43 -15.51 -21.77
CA LYS A 422 29.25 -14.93 -22.41
C LYS A 422 29.54 -14.27 -23.76
N LEU A 423 30.80 -14.22 -24.20
CA LEU A 423 31.18 -13.55 -25.45
C LEU A 423 30.44 -14.10 -26.67
N GLN A 424 30.15 -15.41 -26.72
CA GLN A 424 29.37 -16.00 -27.81
C GLN A 424 27.96 -15.41 -27.94
N LYS A 425 27.38 -14.88 -26.86
CA LYS A 425 26.06 -14.24 -26.88
C LYS A 425 26.08 -12.90 -27.62
N ASN A 426 27.25 -12.31 -27.86
CA ASN A 426 27.39 -11.06 -28.62
C ASN A 426 26.97 -11.22 -30.08
N LYS A 427 27.15 -12.41 -30.68
CA LYS A 427 26.66 -12.72 -32.03
C LYS A 427 25.16 -12.47 -32.15
N LYS A 428 24.40 -13.05 -31.20
CA LYS A 428 22.94 -12.86 -31.14
C LYS A 428 22.55 -11.39 -30.89
N ILE A 429 23.29 -10.67 -30.07
CA ILE A 429 23.04 -9.23 -29.85
C ILE A 429 23.18 -8.45 -31.15
N LEU A 430 24.26 -8.67 -31.90
CA LEU A 430 24.49 -7.98 -33.16
C LEU A 430 23.46 -8.35 -34.22
N GLU A 431 23.09 -9.64 -34.31
CA GLU A 431 22.02 -10.13 -35.18
C GLU A 431 20.68 -9.46 -34.85
N ASP A 432 20.26 -9.46 -33.59
CA ASP A 432 19.00 -8.86 -33.15
C ASP A 432 19.01 -7.32 -33.34
N LEU A 433 20.18 -6.68 -33.33
CA LEU A 433 20.37 -5.25 -33.65
C LEU A 433 20.52 -4.97 -35.15
N LYS A 434 20.62 -5.99 -36.00
CA LYS A 434 20.91 -5.90 -37.45
C LYS A 434 22.22 -5.16 -37.74
N ILE A 435 23.27 -5.45 -36.97
CA ILE A 435 24.61 -4.88 -37.13
C ILE A 435 25.57 -6.00 -37.52
N GLU A 436 26.35 -5.81 -38.58
CA GLU A 436 27.40 -6.77 -38.91
C GLU A 436 28.66 -6.54 -38.06
N GLU A 437 29.38 -7.62 -37.76
CA GLU A 437 30.63 -7.55 -36.99
C GLU A 437 31.69 -6.66 -37.67
N LYS A 438 31.72 -6.63 -39.01
CA LYS A 438 32.65 -5.77 -39.75
C LYS A 438 32.38 -4.28 -39.50
N ASP A 439 31.11 -3.90 -39.34
CA ASP A 439 30.70 -2.50 -39.23
C ASP A 439 31.02 -1.95 -37.84
N ILE A 440 30.76 -2.74 -36.79
CA ILE A 440 31.15 -2.34 -35.42
C ILE A 440 32.67 -2.20 -35.28
N LYS A 441 33.45 -3.09 -35.90
CA LYS A 441 34.92 -2.99 -35.93
C LYS A 441 35.37 -1.72 -36.62
N LEU A 442 34.84 -1.46 -37.81
CA LEU A 442 35.19 -0.30 -38.61
C LEU A 442 34.85 1.01 -37.86
N PHE A 443 33.67 1.08 -37.24
CA PHE A 443 33.24 2.24 -36.47
C PHE A 443 34.19 2.53 -35.30
N TYR A 444 34.46 1.54 -34.44
CA TYR A 444 35.30 1.75 -33.25
C TYR A 444 36.78 1.96 -33.57
N SER A 445 37.28 1.37 -34.65
CA SER A 445 38.64 1.63 -35.14
C SER A 445 38.76 3.07 -35.66
N LYS A 446 37.86 3.49 -36.57
CA LYS A 446 37.92 4.83 -37.17
C LYS A 446 37.65 5.96 -36.17
N GLN A 447 36.64 5.81 -35.32
CA GLN A 447 36.22 6.89 -34.42
C GLN A 447 37.05 6.96 -33.15
N TYR A 448 37.62 5.84 -32.69
CA TYR A 448 38.23 5.75 -31.36
C TYR A 448 39.58 5.03 -31.30
N GLY A 449 40.13 4.59 -32.44
CA GLY A 449 41.43 3.92 -32.49
C GLY A 449 41.45 2.56 -31.78
N ILE A 450 40.29 1.89 -31.63
CA ILE A 450 40.21 0.56 -31.00
C ILE A 450 40.35 -0.50 -32.09
N ASN A 451 41.49 -1.19 -32.11
CA ASN A 451 41.88 -2.15 -33.16
C ASN A 451 41.24 -3.53 -32.99
N ASP A 452 41.13 -4.25 -34.11
CA ASP A 452 40.35 -5.47 -34.31
C ASP A 452 40.94 -6.73 -33.65
N ASN A 453 40.21 -7.30 -32.69
CA ASN A 453 40.41 -8.69 -32.22
C ASN A 453 39.11 -9.54 -32.30
N GLY A 454 38.03 -9.02 -32.91
CA GLY A 454 36.74 -9.72 -33.03
C GLY A 454 35.83 -9.69 -31.79
N ILE A 455 34.53 -9.98 -32.00
CA ILE A 455 33.49 -9.92 -30.95
C ILE A 455 33.59 -11.01 -29.87
N LEU A 456 34.48 -11.98 -30.10
CA LEU A 456 34.82 -13.07 -29.19
C LEU A 456 36.07 -12.77 -28.37
N ASP A 457 36.71 -11.61 -28.55
CA ASP A 457 37.83 -11.17 -27.71
C ASP A 457 37.34 -10.34 -26.51
N LYS A 458 37.80 -10.73 -25.33
CA LYS A 458 37.44 -10.09 -24.06
C LYS A 458 37.95 -8.66 -24.00
N GLU A 459 39.18 -8.43 -24.45
CA GLU A 459 39.84 -7.13 -24.32
C GLU A 459 39.18 -6.10 -25.23
N PHE A 460 38.93 -6.47 -26.48
CA PHE A 460 38.21 -5.68 -27.47
C PHE A 460 36.80 -5.31 -27.00
N MET A 461 36.01 -6.29 -26.55
CA MET A 461 34.65 -6.03 -26.02
C MET A 461 34.66 -5.15 -24.77
N SER A 462 35.67 -5.30 -23.90
CA SER A 462 35.83 -4.45 -22.72
C SER A 462 36.16 -3.00 -23.09
N LYS A 463 37.06 -2.79 -24.07
CA LYS A 463 37.41 -1.46 -24.58
C LYS A 463 36.21 -0.78 -25.23
N ILE A 464 35.47 -1.49 -26.07
CA ILE A 464 34.24 -1.01 -26.71
C ILE A 464 33.19 -0.60 -25.67
N SER A 465 32.89 -1.49 -24.71
CA SER A 465 31.88 -1.22 -23.68
C SER A 465 32.26 -0.02 -22.80
N LYS A 466 33.53 0.06 -22.39
CA LYS A 466 34.05 1.20 -21.63
C LYS A 466 33.93 2.50 -22.42
N LYS A 467 34.33 2.48 -23.70
CA LYS A 467 34.28 3.68 -24.54
C LYS A 467 32.85 4.15 -24.78
N ALA A 468 31.92 3.25 -25.08
CA ALA A 468 30.50 3.57 -25.24
C ALA A 468 29.93 4.25 -23.99
N LYS A 469 30.22 3.72 -22.79
CA LYS A 469 29.80 4.32 -21.52
C LYS A 469 30.38 5.72 -21.31
N ILE A 470 31.66 5.92 -21.65
CA ILE A 470 32.32 7.24 -21.55
C ILE A 470 31.68 8.26 -22.49
N VAL A 471 31.43 7.88 -23.75
CA VAL A 471 30.81 8.75 -24.75
C VAL A 471 29.42 9.18 -24.28
N VAL A 472 28.59 8.23 -23.87
CA VAL A 472 27.23 8.52 -23.40
C VAL A 472 27.23 9.37 -22.15
N LYS A 473 28.09 9.06 -21.17
CA LYS A 473 28.22 9.88 -19.95
C LYS A 473 28.63 11.32 -20.30
N LYS A 474 29.64 11.51 -21.16
CA LYS A 474 30.09 12.84 -21.58
C LYS A 474 28.96 13.64 -22.26
N ILE A 475 28.16 12.99 -23.10
CA ILE A 475 27.04 13.64 -23.78
C ILE A 475 25.95 14.04 -22.79
N ILE A 476 25.59 13.18 -21.84
CA ILE A 476 24.61 13.52 -20.81
C ILE A 476 25.11 14.71 -19.99
N GLU A 477 26.37 14.71 -19.53
CA GLU A 477 26.91 15.79 -18.71
C GLU A 477 27.03 17.12 -19.47
N ASN A 478 27.35 17.10 -20.76
CA ASN A 478 27.53 18.30 -21.57
C ASN A 478 26.21 18.89 -22.11
N ASN A 479 25.08 18.20 -21.95
CA ASN A 479 23.78 18.62 -22.49
C ASN A 479 22.74 18.71 -21.36
N PRO A 480 22.59 19.88 -20.70
CA PRO A 480 21.68 20.05 -19.57
C PRO A 480 20.23 19.65 -19.86
N ASP A 481 19.71 19.94 -21.04
CA ASP A 481 18.33 19.61 -21.43
C ASP A 481 18.12 18.10 -21.59
N LEU A 482 19.10 17.41 -22.19
CA LEU A 482 19.09 15.95 -22.28
C LEU A 482 19.20 15.31 -20.89
N LYS A 483 20.07 15.84 -20.03
CA LYS A 483 20.21 15.39 -18.65
C LYS A 483 18.91 15.58 -17.87
N ALA A 484 18.27 16.75 -17.98
CA ALA A 484 16.96 16.99 -17.39
C ALA A 484 15.93 16.00 -17.92
N SER A 485 15.84 15.81 -19.23
CA SER A 485 14.91 14.86 -19.85
C SER A 485 15.10 13.42 -19.34
N LEU A 486 16.34 12.96 -19.23
CA LEU A 486 16.67 11.61 -18.76
C LEU A 486 16.34 11.41 -17.27
N PHE A 487 16.67 12.40 -16.43
CA PHE A 487 16.50 12.29 -14.99
C PHE A 487 15.05 12.55 -14.58
N THR A 488 14.47 13.66 -15.03
CA THR A 488 13.16 14.13 -14.59
C THR A 488 12.04 13.83 -15.57
N GLY A 489 12.35 13.64 -16.85
CA GLY A 489 11.33 13.59 -17.91
C GLY A 489 10.93 14.96 -18.44
N LYS A 490 11.50 16.05 -17.93
CA LYS A 490 11.21 17.41 -18.40
C LYS A 490 11.59 17.55 -19.88
N GLY A 491 10.71 18.15 -20.68
CA GLY A 491 10.85 18.21 -22.14
C GLY A 491 10.33 16.97 -22.87
N TRP A 492 10.17 15.82 -22.19
CA TRP A 492 9.54 14.62 -22.76
C TRP A 492 8.10 14.43 -22.34
N PHE A 493 7.71 14.96 -21.19
CA PHE A 493 6.35 14.94 -20.68
C PHE A 493 5.90 16.36 -20.35
N GLU A 494 4.58 16.60 -20.44
CA GLU A 494 3.97 17.85 -19.99
C GLU A 494 3.94 17.93 -18.46
N ASN A 495 3.78 19.13 -17.93
CA ASN A 495 3.47 19.35 -16.51
C ASN A 495 2.11 18.71 -16.17
N PRO A 496 1.94 17.98 -15.04
CA PRO A 496 2.89 17.71 -13.94
C PRO A 496 3.61 16.35 -14.06
N TYR A 497 3.71 15.79 -15.25
CA TYR A 497 4.15 14.41 -15.49
C TYR A 497 5.67 14.22 -15.62
N PHE A 498 6.45 15.26 -15.30
CA PHE A 498 7.88 15.19 -15.04
C PHE A 498 8.18 15.45 -13.56
N ILE A 499 9.36 15.01 -13.11
CA ILE A 499 9.76 15.04 -11.70
C ILE A 499 10.30 16.42 -11.31
N ASP A 500 9.77 16.96 -10.22
CA ASP A 500 10.30 18.10 -9.46
C ASP A 500 10.78 17.67 -8.07
N PHE A 501 10.24 16.56 -7.54
CA PHE A 501 10.59 16.01 -6.23
C PHE A 501 10.81 14.50 -6.27
N ILE A 502 11.70 14.00 -5.42
CA ILE A 502 11.87 12.57 -5.18
C ILE A 502 11.58 12.29 -3.71
N PHE A 503 10.65 11.37 -3.45
CA PHE A 503 10.50 10.74 -2.16
C PHE A 503 11.36 9.48 -2.10
N LYS A 504 12.39 9.46 -1.24
CA LYS A 504 13.30 8.32 -1.07
C LYS A 504 13.81 8.27 0.37
N ASN A 505 14.06 7.07 0.89
CA ASN A 505 14.57 6.86 2.25
C ASN A 505 13.71 7.55 3.34
N GLY A 506 12.40 7.66 3.14
CA GLY A 506 11.50 8.34 4.07
C GLY A 506 11.65 9.86 4.11
N GLU A 507 12.31 10.47 3.11
CA GLU A 507 12.47 11.92 2.97
C GLU A 507 12.00 12.39 1.59
N LEU A 508 11.44 13.60 1.55
CA LEU A 508 11.09 14.29 0.31
C LEU A 508 12.17 15.33 -0.01
N THR A 509 12.79 15.23 -1.18
CA THR A 509 13.85 16.13 -1.63
C THR A 509 13.62 16.63 -3.06
N PHE A 510 14.15 17.79 -3.38
CA PHE A 510 14.24 18.35 -4.74
C PHE A 510 15.63 18.12 -5.37
N GLU A 511 16.51 17.39 -4.68
CA GLU A 511 17.81 16.96 -5.21
C GLU A 511 17.64 15.74 -6.11
N ILE A 512 17.33 16.01 -7.37
CA ILE A 512 17.03 14.98 -8.38
C ILE A 512 18.32 14.42 -9.00
N TYR A 513 19.31 15.27 -9.25
CA TYR A 513 20.55 14.86 -9.89
C TYR A 513 21.45 14.13 -8.91
N THR A 514 21.93 12.97 -9.32
CA THR A 514 22.83 12.11 -8.55
C THR A 514 23.85 11.50 -9.50
N ASP A 515 25.00 11.11 -8.96
CA ASP A 515 25.96 10.30 -9.70
C ASP A 515 25.32 8.99 -10.15
N TYR A 516 25.70 8.53 -11.34
CA TYR A 516 25.06 7.38 -11.95
C TYR A 516 26.03 6.48 -12.73
N THR A 517 25.59 5.25 -12.88
CA THR A 517 26.19 4.24 -13.74
C THR A 517 25.29 3.92 -14.93
N ILE A 518 25.93 3.56 -16.04
CA ILE A 518 25.25 3.03 -17.23
C ILE A 518 25.36 1.50 -17.21
N SER A 519 24.21 0.85 -17.15
CA SER A 519 24.07 -0.61 -17.05
C SER A 519 23.02 -1.13 -18.03
N ASN A 520 22.75 -2.44 -17.98
CA ASN A 520 21.76 -3.09 -18.83
C ASN A 520 20.61 -3.67 -17.98
N GLY A 521 19.45 -3.81 -18.60
CA GLY A 521 18.33 -4.54 -17.99
C GLY A 521 18.59 -6.05 -17.85
N SER A 522 17.98 -6.66 -16.84
CA SER A 522 18.04 -8.11 -16.59
C SER A 522 17.47 -8.95 -17.74
N GLY A 523 16.64 -8.34 -18.61
CA GLY A 523 16.06 -8.98 -19.79
C GLY A 523 17.04 -9.21 -20.95
N ARG A 524 18.27 -8.69 -20.89
CA ARG A 524 19.27 -8.81 -21.98
C ARG A 524 19.49 -10.26 -22.44
N SER A 525 19.54 -11.21 -21.51
CA SER A 525 19.71 -12.64 -21.82
C SER A 525 18.53 -13.26 -22.55
N LYS A 526 17.36 -12.61 -22.53
CA LYS A 526 16.11 -13.02 -23.19
C LYS A 526 15.86 -12.25 -24.49
N GLY A 527 16.85 -11.54 -25.03
CA GLY A 527 16.70 -10.67 -26.21
C GLY A 527 16.02 -9.33 -25.94
N ILE A 528 15.75 -8.99 -24.66
CA ILE A 528 15.13 -7.71 -24.31
C ILE A 528 16.24 -6.69 -23.98
N TYR A 529 16.64 -5.95 -24.99
CA TYR A 529 17.74 -4.99 -24.92
C TYR A 529 17.28 -3.65 -24.36
N THR A 530 17.81 -3.31 -23.18
CA THR A 530 17.55 -2.03 -22.54
C THR A 530 18.81 -1.50 -21.87
N ILE A 531 19.01 -0.19 -21.99
CA ILE A 531 20.09 0.59 -21.37
C ILE A 531 19.49 1.32 -20.16
N ILE A 532 20.17 1.26 -19.03
CA ILE A 532 19.65 1.73 -17.75
C ILE A 532 20.63 2.69 -17.08
N LEU A 533 20.14 3.85 -16.64
CA LEU A 533 20.85 4.71 -15.70
C LEU A 533 20.42 4.37 -14.27
N LYS A 534 21.38 4.12 -13.39
CA LYS A 534 21.13 3.86 -11.96
C LYS A 534 21.98 4.80 -11.10
N PRO A 535 21.47 5.25 -9.94
CA PRO A 535 22.28 5.94 -8.95
C PRO A 535 23.51 5.09 -8.58
N HIS A 536 24.58 5.79 -8.22
CA HIS A 536 25.84 5.18 -7.83
C HIS A 536 25.79 4.43 -6.51
#